data_AF-A0A3B9EPS1-F1
#
_entry.id   AF-A0A3B9EPS1-F1
#
_cell.length_a   1.000
_cell.length_b   1.000
_cell.length_c   1.000
_cell.angle_alpha   90.00
_cell.angle_beta   90.00
_cell.angle_gamma   90.00
#
_symmetry.space_group_name_H-M   'P 1'
#
loop_
_entity.id
_entity.type
_entity.pdbx_description
1 polymer ?
#
loop_
_entity_poly.entity_id
_entity_poly.type
_entity_poly.pdbx_seq_one_letter_code
_entity_poly.pdbx_strand_id
1 'polypeptide(L)'
;MAVSVKNVKILWANAAGRCAFPDCHEKLSIAEAGKSAPYTIGEMAHIRGEKPGANRHDPKQSTDERNGYENLILLCPSHHALIDKPENVGEYPVELHMEFDLS
;
A
#
# COMPACT_ATOMS: atom_id res chain seq x y z
N MET A 1 16.47 -0.12 -3.76
CA MET A 1 15.87 -0.55 -5.05
C MET A 1 14.44 -0.04 -5.06
N ALA A 2 13.90 0.32 -6.23
CA ALA A 2 12.51 0.70 -6.35
C ALA A 2 11.62 -0.53 -6.57
N VAL A 3 10.32 -0.41 -6.29
CA VAL A 3 9.32 -1.42 -6.64
C VAL A 3 9.33 -1.64 -8.16
N SER A 4 9.41 -2.90 -8.58
CA SER A 4 9.46 -3.24 -10.01
C SER A 4 8.13 -2.99 -10.70
N VAL A 5 8.15 -2.67 -12.00
CA VAL A 5 6.93 -2.52 -12.82
C VAL A 5 6.04 -3.77 -12.78
N LYS A 6 6.65 -4.97 -12.67
CA LYS A 6 5.91 -6.23 -12.49
C LYS A 6 5.08 -6.20 -11.20
N ASN A 7 5.70 -5.84 -10.07
CA ASN A 7 5.02 -5.82 -8.78
C ASN A 7 3.95 -4.72 -8.73
N VAL A 8 4.22 -3.55 -9.32
CA VAL A 8 3.21 -2.49 -9.47
C VAL A 8 1.98 -3.00 -10.23
N LYS A 9 2.18 -3.69 -11.36
CA LYS A 9 1.06 -4.23 -12.16
C LYS A 9 0.25 -5.28 -11.38
N ILE A 10 0.92 -6.20 -10.69
CA ILE A 10 0.24 -7.24 -9.89
C ILE A 10 -0.56 -6.58 -8.77
N LEU A 11 0.05 -5.66 -8.01
CA LEU A 11 -0.59 -4.96 -6.90
C LEU A 11 -1.87 -4.23 -7.35
N TRP A 12 -1.77 -3.41 -8.38
CA TRP A 12 -2.92 -2.64 -8.86
C TRP A 12 -4.01 -3.51 -9.48
N ALA A 13 -3.64 -4.62 -10.13
CA ALA A 13 -4.60 -5.54 -10.72
C ALA A 13 -5.36 -6.34 -9.65
N ASN A 14 -4.65 -6.88 -8.65
CA ASN A 14 -5.25 -7.68 -7.58
C ASN A 14 -6.17 -6.83 -6.70
N ALA A 15 -5.75 -5.60 -6.37
CA ALA A 15 -6.58 -4.65 -5.63
C ALA A 15 -7.76 -4.07 -6.45
N ALA A 16 -7.92 -4.47 -7.73
CA ALA A 16 -8.90 -3.91 -8.67
C ALA A 16 -8.90 -2.37 -8.74
N GLY A 17 -7.73 -1.75 -8.52
CA GLY A 17 -7.58 -0.31 -8.41
C GLY A 17 -8.43 0.33 -7.30
N ARG A 18 -8.65 -0.38 -6.20
CA ARG A 18 -9.38 0.08 -5.01
C ARG A 18 -8.51 0.04 -3.77
N CYS A 19 -8.92 0.79 -2.75
CA CYS A 19 -8.31 0.70 -1.43
C CYS A 19 -8.51 -0.72 -0.88
N ALA A 20 -7.44 -1.32 -0.36
CA ALA A 20 -7.50 -2.62 0.31
C ALA A 20 -7.92 -2.51 1.78
N PHE A 21 -8.01 -1.31 2.34
CA PHE A 21 -8.43 -1.15 3.74
C PHE A 21 -9.85 -1.71 3.96
N PRO A 22 -10.12 -2.43 5.06
CA PRO A 22 -11.43 -3.02 5.31
C PRO A 22 -12.55 -1.98 5.25
N ASP A 23 -13.66 -2.36 4.62
CA ASP A 23 -14.83 -1.51 4.41
C ASP A 23 -14.57 -0.24 3.56
N CYS A 24 -13.38 -0.10 2.96
CA CYS A 24 -13.07 0.98 2.03
C CYS A 24 -13.08 0.45 0.59
N HIS A 25 -14.03 0.91 -0.23
CA HIS A 25 -14.11 0.53 -1.65
C HIS A 25 -13.80 1.69 -2.59
N GLU A 26 -13.08 2.70 -2.11
CA GLU A 26 -12.73 3.88 -2.89
C GLU A 26 -11.93 3.50 -4.14
N LYS A 27 -12.35 4.02 -5.30
CA LYS A 27 -11.63 3.81 -6.56
C LYS A 27 -10.42 4.73 -6.59
N LEU A 28 -9.24 4.14 -6.75
CA LEU A 28 -7.96 4.83 -6.67
C LEU A 28 -7.43 5.32 -8.03
N SER A 29 -8.25 5.20 -9.06
CA SER A 29 -8.04 5.78 -10.38
C SER A 29 -9.23 6.67 -10.74
N ILE A 30 -8.95 7.94 -11.00
CA ILE A 30 -9.97 8.95 -11.28
C ILE A 30 -9.87 9.32 -12.76
N ALA A 31 -11.01 9.26 -13.45
CA ALA A 31 -11.11 9.65 -14.86
C ALA A 31 -11.10 11.17 -15.03
N GLU A 32 -11.63 11.90 -14.05
CA GLU A 32 -11.87 13.34 -14.14
C GLU A 32 -10.79 14.15 -13.41
N ALA A 33 -9.67 14.39 -14.08
CA ALA A 33 -8.84 15.58 -13.80
C ALA A 33 -9.23 16.71 -14.78
N GLY A 34 -10.51 17.08 -14.85
CA GLY A 34 -10.99 18.09 -15.79
C GLY A 34 -10.71 17.71 -17.26
N LYS A 35 -9.79 18.44 -17.93
CA LYS A 35 -9.36 18.18 -19.32
C LYS A 35 -8.16 17.22 -19.44
N SER A 36 -7.68 16.67 -18.33
CA SER A 36 -6.45 15.88 -18.29
C SER A 36 -6.73 14.37 -18.35
N ALA A 37 -5.71 13.60 -18.75
CA ALA A 37 -5.76 12.14 -18.77
C ALA A 37 -6.07 11.56 -17.37
N PRO A 38 -6.61 10.32 -17.29
CA PRO A 38 -6.83 9.64 -16.02
C PRO A 38 -5.55 9.56 -15.18
N TYR A 39 -5.70 9.65 -13.86
CA TYR A 39 -4.58 9.58 -12.92
C TYR A 39 -4.93 8.74 -11.70
N THR A 40 -3.90 8.27 -11.01
CA THR A 40 -4.02 7.48 -9.79
C THR A 40 -3.90 8.37 -8.55
N ILE A 41 -4.79 8.16 -7.59
CA ILE A 41 -4.69 8.75 -6.24
C ILE A 41 -4.21 7.73 -5.20
N GLY A 42 -4.20 6.44 -5.55
CA GLY A 42 -3.75 5.38 -4.67
C GLY A 42 -2.26 5.41 -4.38
N GLU A 43 -1.91 5.02 -3.17
CA GLU A 43 -0.54 4.95 -2.68
C GLU A 43 -0.16 3.48 -2.43
N MET A 44 1.05 3.10 -2.85
CA MET A 44 1.59 1.76 -2.63
C MET A 44 2.39 1.79 -1.33
N ALA A 45 1.79 1.29 -0.26
CA ALA A 45 2.39 1.30 1.07
C ALA A 45 3.15 0.00 1.32
N HIS A 46 4.25 0.10 2.06
CA HIS A 46 4.95 -1.10 2.55
C HIS A 46 4.31 -1.58 3.85
N ILE A 47 3.97 -2.87 3.91
CA ILE A 47 3.46 -3.51 5.13
C ILE A 47 4.54 -3.46 6.23
N ARG A 48 5.77 -3.88 5.90
CA ARG A 48 6.98 -3.64 6.69
C ARG A 48 7.74 -2.45 6.10
N GLY A 49 7.92 -1.39 6.89
CA GLY A 49 8.39 -0.08 6.42
C GLY A 49 9.69 -0.10 5.61
N GLU A 50 9.80 0.80 4.63
CA GLU A 50 10.87 0.81 3.62
C GLU A 50 12.28 1.01 4.20
N LYS A 51 12.41 1.76 5.28
CA LYS A 51 13.70 2.25 5.79
C LYS A 51 13.81 2.12 7.31
N PRO A 52 15.04 2.08 7.86
CA PRO A 52 15.23 2.16 9.30
C PRO A 52 14.50 3.36 9.90
N GLY A 53 13.79 3.13 11.00
CA GLY A 53 12.96 4.15 11.66
C GLY A 53 11.55 4.32 11.09
N ALA A 54 11.21 3.66 9.97
CA ALA A 54 9.83 3.56 9.52
C ALA A 54 9.03 2.55 10.39
N ASN A 55 7.72 2.71 10.42
CA ASN A 55 6.84 1.82 11.14
C ASN A 55 7.00 0.38 10.64
N ARG A 56 7.04 -0.57 11.60
CA ARG A 56 7.14 -2.01 11.30
C ARG A 56 8.37 -2.40 10.47
N HIS A 57 9.43 -1.59 10.45
CA HIS A 57 10.64 -1.91 9.72
C HIS A 57 11.31 -3.17 10.30
N ASP A 58 11.48 -4.20 9.47
CA ASP A 58 12.25 -5.39 9.81
C ASP A 58 13.67 -5.31 9.20
N PRO A 59 14.74 -5.21 10.00
CA PRO A 59 16.12 -5.17 9.48
C PRO A 59 16.58 -6.48 8.85
N LYS A 60 15.87 -7.60 9.09
CA LYS A 60 16.19 -8.91 8.50
C LYS A 60 15.60 -9.08 7.09
N GLN A 61 14.61 -8.26 6.73
CA GLN A 61 13.98 -8.31 5.41
C GLN A 61 14.94 -7.77 4.34
N SER A 62 15.19 -8.59 3.32
CA SER A 62 16.02 -8.22 2.17
C SER A 62 15.38 -7.10 1.35
N THR A 63 16.19 -6.43 0.52
CA THR A 63 15.70 -5.38 -0.38
C THR A 63 14.67 -5.89 -1.39
N ASP A 64 14.80 -7.15 -1.84
CA ASP A 64 13.89 -7.76 -2.81
C ASP A 64 12.55 -8.13 -2.16
N GLU A 65 12.58 -8.69 -0.95
CA GLU A 65 11.36 -8.94 -0.17
C GLU A 65 10.66 -7.64 0.19
N ARG A 66 11.42 -6.60 0.55
CA ARG A 66 10.89 -5.29 0.94
C ARG A 66 10.11 -4.63 -0.19
N ASN A 67 10.60 -4.76 -1.43
CA ASN A 67 9.95 -4.22 -2.62
C ASN A 67 9.11 -5.26 -3.38
N GLY A 68 8.94 -6.44 -2.79
CA GLY A 68 8.15 -7.54 -3.31
C GLY A 68 6.65 -7.27 -3.16
N TYR A 69 5.85 -7.85 -4.04
CA TYR A 69 4.38 -7.74 -3.97
C TYR A 69 3.83 -8.15 -2.60
N GLU A 70 4.37 -9.21 -2.00
CA GLU A 70 3.99 -9.72 -0.66
C GLU A 70 4.19 -8.72 0.50
N ASN A 71 4.92 -7.62 0.27
CA ASN A 71 5.13 -6.57 1.27
C ASN A 71 4.45 -5.25 0.87
N LEU A 72 3.60 -5.25 -0.14
CA LEU A 72 2.94 -4.05 -0.65
C LEU A 72 1.43 -4.16 -0.48
N ILE A 73 0.82 -3.03 -0.19
CA ILE A 73 -0.64 -2.89 -0.13
C ILE A 73 -1.05 -1.59 -0.82
N LEU A 74 -2.20 -1.60 -1.49
CA LEU A 74 -2.73 -0.43 -2.18
C LEU A 74 -3.78 0.27 -1.30
N LEU A 75 -3.55 1.54 -0.98
CA LEU A 75 -4.42 2.30 -0.07
C LEU A 75 -4.80 3.66 -0.66
N CYS A 76 -5.93 4.21 -0.24
CA CYS A 76 -6.21 5.63 -0.45
C CYS A 76 -5.32 6.50 0.45
N PRO A 77 -5.10 7.78 0.12
CA PRO A 77 -4.23 8.65 0.91
C PRO A 77 -4.65 8.77 2.38
N SER A 78 -5.95 8.72 2.66
CA SER A 78 -6.47 8.78 4.03
C SER A 78 -6.08 7.55 4.85
N HIS A 79 -6.26 6.35 4.30
CA HIS A 79 -5.91 5.11 5.01
C HIS A 79 -4.41 4.89 5.06
N HIS A 80 -3.66 5.27 4.02
CA HIS A 80 -2.21 5.23 4.07
C HIS A 80 -1.67 6.12 5.20
N ALA A 81 -2.16 7.37 5.30
CA ALA A 81 -1.79 8.26 6.38
C ALA A 81 -2.20 7.71 7.77
N LEU A 82 -3.36 7.05 7.88
CA LEU A 82 -3.84 6.45 9.12
C LEU A 82 -2.88 5.39 9.67
N ILE A 83 -2.42 4.46 8.82
CA ILE A 83 -1.55 3.34 9.23
C ILE A 83 -0.08 3.74 9.42
N ASP A 84 0.33 4.87 8.82
CA ASP A 84 1.71 5.37 8.89
C ASP A 84 1.94 6.31 10.08
N LYS A 85 0.87 6.65 10.83
CA LYS A 85 0.99 7.38 12.09
C LYS A 85 1.74 6.56 13.15
N PRO A 86 2.82 7.08 13.76
CA PRO A 86 3.55 6.39 14.82
C PRO A 86 2.66 5.96 16.00
N GLU A 87 1.62 6.75 16.30
CA GLU A 87 0.67 6.47 17.38
C GLU A 87 -0.20 5.25 17.09
N ASN A 88 -0.39 4.89 15.82
CA ASN A 88 -1.29 3.83 15.38
C ASN A 88 -0.56 2.51 15.08
N VAL A 89 0.76 2.43 15.28
CA VAL A 89 1.55 1.23 14.97
C VAL A 89 1.07 -0.01 15.72
N GLY A 90 0.59 0.16 16.96
CA GLY A 90 0.04 -0.93 17.77
C GLY A 90 -1.32 -1.45 17.27
N GLU A 91 -2.14 -0.57 16.67
CA GLU A 91 -3.47 -0.91 16.14
C GLU A 91 -3.41 -1.55 14.75
N TYR A 92 -2.34 -1.26 14.00
CA TYR A 92 -2.10 -1.82 12.67
C TYR A 92 -0.79 -2.63 12.67
N PRO A 93 -0.81 -3.86 13.23
CA PRO A 93 0.31 -4.78 13.14
C PRO A 93 0.42 -5.38 11.72
N VAL A 94 1.56 -6.00 11.41
CA VAL A 94 1.85 -6.54 10.06
C VAL A 94 0.79 -7.57 9.63
N GLU A 95 0.34 -8.39 10.57
CA GLU A 95 -0.61 -9.47 10.36
C GLU A 95 -1.95 -8.92 9.88
N LEU A 96 -2.43 -7.82 10.48
CA LEU A 96 -3.69 -7.19 10.10
C LEU A 96 -3.63 -6.65 8.66
N HIS A 97 -2.50 -6.08 8.24
CA HIS A 97 -2.34 -5.60 6.86
C HIS A 97 -2.36 -6.73 5.83
N MET A 98 -1.92 -7.93 6.20
CA MET A 98 -1.95 -9.09 5.30
C MET A 98 -3.37 -9.61 5.06
N GLU A 99 -4.33 -9.30 5.95
CA GLU A 99 -5.73 -9.68 5.80
C GLU A 99 -6.50 -8.74 4.86
N PHE A 100 -5.98 -7.54 4.60
CA PHE A 100 -6.63 -6.50 3.78
C PHE A 100 -6.69 -6.86 2.28
N ASP A 101 -5.81 -7.72 1.78
CA ASP A 101 -5.75 -8.14 0.37
C ASP A 101 -6.66 -9.35 0.05
N LEU A 102 -7.43 -9.85 1.04
CA LEU A 102 -8.30 -11.02 0.92
C LEU A 102 -9.80 -10.69 0.78
N SER A 103 -10.19 -9.41 0.84
CA SER A 103 -11.58 -8.93 0.75
C SER A 103 -11.89 -8.25 -0.58
#